data_AF-A0A381VBK6-F1
#
_entry.id   AF-A0A381VBK6-F1
#
_cell.length_a   1.000
_cell.length_b   1.000
_cell.length_c   1.000
_cell.angle_alpha   90.00
_cell.angle_beta   90.00
_cell.angle_gamma   90.00
#
_symmetry.space_group_name_H-M   'P 1'
#
loop_
_entity.id
_entity.type
_entity.pdbx_description
1 polymer ?
#
loop_
_entity_poly.entity_id
_entity_poly.type
_entity_poly.pdbx_seq_one_letter_code
_entity_poly.pdbx_strand_id
1 'polypeptide(L)'
;MVKSYNFETLYKICFYNFCLDVKNLLEKIAVKDYPVGMGGCRNNDHGYDCCEYDITVFDGKKQKESILEYDGIFYQIYHGSLTETSPDILLQYHNMTILYDEQWELRILLSKIKEKKEQIFNSYVKNCLIEAGICVTKAKNELGTNTYASSWIKSGAYFIADAISVINFQRPSPTHMLKFLREFDK
;
A
#
# COMPACT_ATOMS: atom_id res chain seq x y z
N MET A 1 27.81 12.55 29.16
CA MET A 1 26.51 12.16 28.57
C MET A 1 26.38 12.88 27.23
N VAL A 2 26.89 12.25 26.17
CA VAL A 2 26.90 12.82 24.82
C VAL A 2 25.65 12.33 24.10
N LYS A 3 24.69 13.22 23.85
CA LYS A 3 23.61 12.98 22.89
C LYS A 3 24.19 13.23 21.51
N SER A 4 24.61 12.18 20.81
CA SER A 4 24.86 12.25 19.37
C SER A 4 23.64 11.68 18.65
N TYR A 5 22.69 12.53 18.30
CA TYR A 5 21.69 12.19 17.29
C TYR A 5 22.28 12.56 15.94
N ASN A 6 23.00 11.63 15.32
CA ASN A 6 23.49 11.85 13.96
C ASN A 6 22.42 11.40 12.96
N PHE A 7 21.37 12.20 12.80
CA PHE A 7 20.35 12.04 11.75
C PHE A 7 20.95 12.50 10.40
N GLU A 8 21.86 11.72 9.80
CA GLU A 8 22.49 12.11 8.52
C GLU A 8 22.07 11.26 7.32
N THR A 9 20.83 10.80 7.26
CA THR A 9 20.22 10.45 5.96
C THR A 9 18.73 10.74 5.93
N LEU A 10 18.38 12.01 5.76
CA LEU A 10 17.01 12.44 5.44
C LEU A 10 16.93 12.72 3.95
N TYR A 11 16.07 12.00 3.24
CA TYR A 11 15.85 12.20 1.81
C TYR A 11 14.83 13.32 1.61
N LYS A 12 15.12 14.25 0.69
CA LYS A 12 14.07 15.09 0.09
C LYS A 12 13.54 14.33 -1.11
N ILE A 13 12.29 13.88 -1.04
CA ILE A 13 11.68 13.12 -2.13
C ILE A 13 10.83 14.08 -2.93
N CYS A 14 11.19 14.27 -4.20
CA CYS A 14 10.49 15.14 -5.12
C CYS A 14 9.71 14.30 -6.12
N PHE A 15 8.41 14.54 -6.16
CA PHE A 15 7.45 14.03 -7.15
C PHE A 15 7.13 15.15 -8.14
N TYR A 16 6.54 14.80 -9.28
CA TYR A 16 6.03 15.77 -10.26
C TYR A 16 5.16 16.84 -9.54
N ASN A 17 5.76 17.99 -9.24
CA ASN A 17 5.21 19.19 -8.57
C ASN A 17 5.24 19.29 -7.02
N PHE A 18 5.77 18.31 -6.28
CA PHE A 18 5.84 18.41 -4.81
C PHE A 18 7.10 17.76 -4.23
N CYS A 19 7.84 18.47 -3.39
CA CYS A 19 8.90 17.87 -2.58
C CYS A 19 8.40 17.67 -1.15
N LEU A 20 8.33 16.41 -0.73
CA LEU A 20 8.00 16.06 0.64
C LEU A 20 9.15 16.46 1.56
N ASP A 21 8.86 17.34 2.52
CA ASP A 21 9.77 17.59 3.63
C ASP A 21 9.63 16.44 4.64
N VAL A 22 10.39 15.37 4.37
CA VAL A 22 10.38 14.15 5.16
C VAL A 22 10.71 14.45 6.62
N LYS A 23 11.61 15.39 6.91
CA LYS A 23 11.97 15.75 8.28
C LYS A 23 10.78 16.31 9.04
N ASN A 24 10.12 17.31 8.46
CA ASN A 24 8.94 17.94 9.06
C ASN A 24 7.77 16.96 9.22
N LEU A 25 7.60 16.02 8.28
CA LEU A 25 6.61 14.95 8.42
C LEU A 25 6.96 14.03 9.60
N LEU A 26 8.18 13.48 9.63
CA LEU A 26 8.63 12.53 10.66
C LEU A 26 8.54 13.12 12.07
N GLU A 27 8.87 14.40 12.23
CA GLU A 27 8.72 15.12 13.50
C GLU A 27 7.25 15.19 13.96
N LYS A 28 6.32 15.42 13.03
CA LYS A 28 4.88 15.51 13.33
C LYS A 28 4.24 14.17 13.64
N ILE A 29 4.63 13.12 12.93
CA ILE A 29 4.15 11.76 13.21
C ILE A 29 4.87 11.13 14.43
N ALA A 30 5.79 11.88 15.06
CA ALA A 30 6.50 11.53 16.28
C ALA A 30 7.15 10.14 16.24
N VAL A 31 7.85 9.84 15.13
CA VAL A 31 8.49 8.52 14.96
C VAL A 31 9.66 8.40 15.94
N LYS A 32 9.54 7.44 16.86
CA LYS A 32 10.60 7.09 17.82
C LYS A 32 11.52 6.03 17.21
N ASP A 33 12.41 6.45 16.31
CA ASP A 33 13.47 5.61 15.73
C ASP A 33 13.00 4.36 14.99
N TYR A 34 11.71 4.27 14.62
CA TYR A 34 11.16 3.16 13.83
C TYR A 34 11.35 3.40 12.34
N PRO A 35 11.61 2.37 11.52
CA PRO A 35 11.66 2.53 10.08
C PRO A 35 10.33 3.05 9.53
N VAL A 36 10.41 3.85 8.47
CA VAL A 36 9.27 4.48 7.81
C VAL A 36 9.38 4.29 6.30
N GLY A 37 8.32 3.74 5.72
CA GLY A 37 8.18 3.58 4.28
C GLY A 37 6.99 4.40 3.77
N MET A 38 7.08 4.82 2.50
CA MET A 38 5.97 5.40 1.77
C MET A 38 5.53 4.45 0.67
N GLY A 39 4.23 4.15 0.65
CA GLY A 39 3.58 3.32 -0.35
C GLY A 39 2.61 4.13 -1.19
N GLY A 40 1.49 3.50 -1.57
CA GLY A 40 0.44 4.25 -2.24
C GLY A 40 0.71 4.57 -3.70
N CYS A 41 -0.20 5.34 -4.30
CA CYS A 41 -0.14 5.76 -5.70
C CYS A 41 0.92 6.85 -5.93
N ARG A 42 1.13 7.72 -4.93
CA ARG A 42 2.16 8.77 -4.97
C ARG A 42 3.58 8.24 -4.98
N ASN A 43 3.82 7.01 -4.53
CA ASN A 43 5.13 6.37 -4.59
C ASN A 43 5.57 5.98 -6.02
N ASN A 44 4.63 5.78 -6.94
CA ASN A 44 4.92 5.24 -8.27
C ASN A 44 4.65 6.25 -9.40
N ASP A 45 4.65 7.56 -9.14
CA ASP A 45 4.33 8.62 -10.12
C ASP A 45 2.93 8.52 -10.78
N HIS A 46 2.02 7.75 -10.19
CA HIS A 46 0.65 7.61 -10.68
C HIS A 46 -0.35 8.46 -9.89
N GLY A 47 0.10 9.19 -8.87
CA GLY A 47 -0.76 9.98 -8.00
C GLY A 47 -1.49 11.11 -8.71
N TYR A 48 -2.72 11.38 -8.27
CA TYR A 48 -3.46 12.60 -8.60
C TYR A 48 -3.41 13.57 -7.43
N ASP A 49 -3.84 14.81 -7.66
CA ASP A 49 -3.90 15.84 -6.61
C ASP A 49 -4.80 15.42 -5.44
N CYS A 50 -5.85 14.63 -5.70
CA CYS A 50 -6.75 14.11 -4.68
C CYS A 50 -6.19 12.93 -3.86
N CYS A 51 -5.05 12.36 -4.26
CA CYS A 51 -4.48 11.22 -3.57
C CYS A 51 -3.78 11.64 -2.28
N GLU A 52 -3.95 10.84 -1.24
CA GLU A 52 -3.21 10.89 0.00
C GLU A 52 -1.76 10.38 -0.17
N TYR A 53 -0.91 10.73 0.81
CA TYR A 53 0.39 10.10 1.00
C TYR A 53 0.25 8.94 1.98
N ASP A 54 0.48 7.71 1.51
CA ASP A 54 0.44 6.50 2.33
C ASP A 54 1.79 6.28 3.04
N ILE A 55 1.81 6.50 4.34
CA ILE A 55 3.01 6.39 5.19
C ILE A 55 2.85 5.21 6.13
N THR A 56 3.78 4.27 6.11
CA THR A 56 3.81 3.13 7.04
C THR A 56 4.94 3.31 8.05
N VAL A 57 4.60 3.35 9.33
CA VAL A 57 5.55 3.30 10.44
C VAL A 57 5.69 1.84 10.89
N PHE A 58 6.90 1.29 10.84
CA PHE A 58 7.18 -0.11 11.19
C PHE A 58 7.43 -0.27 12.70
N ASP A 59 6.41 0.04 13.51
CA ASP A 59 6.47 -0.01 14.97
C ASP A 59 5.81 -1.27 15.59
N GLY A 60 5.31 -2.18 14.74
CA GLY A 60 4.68 -3.44 15.15
C GLY A 60 3.34 -3.27 15.87
N LYS A 61 2.79 -2.05 15.95
CA LYS A 61 1.52 -1.81 16.63
C LYS A 61 0.35 -2.29 15.78
N LYS A 62 -0.60 -2.97 16.44
CA LYS A 62 -1.91 -3.28 15.86
C LYS A 62 -2.89 -2.16 16.17
N GLN A 63 -2.60 -0.97 15.67
CA GLN A 63 -3.48 0.19 15.81
C GLN A 63 -4.16 0.51 14.49
N LYS A 64 -5.34 1.13 14.55
CA LYS A 64 -6.04 1.60 13.36
C LYS A 64 -5.21 2.66 12.65
N GLU A 65 -5.34 2.71 11.33
CA GLU A 65 -4.80 3.81 10.55
C GLU A 65 -5.35 5.17 11.02
N SER A 66 -4.56 6.22 10.80
CA SER A 66 -4.95 7.59 11.14
C SER A 66 -4.66 8.54 9.98
N ILE A 67 -5.39 9.65 9.93
CA ILE A 67 -5.21 10.69 8.91
C ILE A 67 -4.62 11.92 9.56
N LEU A 68 -3.55 12.44 8.97
CA LEU A 68 -2.96 13.73 9.29
C LEU A 68 -3.17 14.67 8.11
N GLU A 69 -3.68 15.87 8.36
CA GLU A 69 -3.76 16.94 7.37
C GLU A 69 -2.72 18.01 7.68
N TYR A 70 -1.98 18.45 6.65
CA TYR A 70 -1.09 19.59 6.76
C TYR A 70 -1.01 20.34 5.43
N ASP A 71 -1.30 21.64 5.47
CA ASP A 71 -1.27 22.51 4.29
C ASP A 71 -2.17 21.99 3.14
N GLY A 72 -3.35 21.46 3.52
CA GLY A 72 -4.30 20.86 2.57
C GLY A 72 -3.87 19.50 2.00
N ILE A 73 -2.75 18.94 2.46
CA ILE A 73 -2.25 17.62 2.05
C ILE A 73 -2.61 16.58 3.11
N PHE A 74 -3.20 15.48 2.66
CA PHE A 74 -3.58 14.36 3.51
C PHE A 74 -2.49 13.28 3.52
N TYR A 75 -2.17 12.82 4.72
CA TYR A 75 -1.26 11.71 4.99
C TYR A 75 -2.04 10.62 5.70
N GLN A 76 -2.08 9.44 5.10
CA GLN A 76 -2.65 8.25 5.69
C GLN A 76 -1.53 7.48 6.39
N ILE A 77 -1.63 7.35 7.71
CA ILE A 77 -0.60 6.73 8.55
C ILE A 77 -1.03 5.31 8.92
N TYR A 78 -0.23 4.35 8.50
CA TYR A 78 -0.35 2.93 8.79
C TYR A 78 0.72 2.47 9.79
N HIS A 79 0.41 1.36 10.47
CA HIS A 79 1.31 0.72 11.42
C HIS A 79 1.63 -0.69 10.92
N GLY A 80 2.89 -0.88 10.55
CA GLY A 80 3.40 -2.12 9.97
C GLY A 80 4.31 -2.89 10.92
N SER A 81 4.55 -4.16 10.59
CA SER A 81 5.53 -5.00 11.28
C SER A 81 6.64 -5.43 10.34
N LEU A 82 7.88 -5.43 10.83
CA LEU A 82 9.04 -5.98 10.10
C LEU A 82 8.99 -7.52 9.99
N THR A 83 8.13 -8.17 10.78
CA THR A 83 7.91 -9.62 10.80
C THR A 83 6.63 -10.03 10.08
N GLU A 84 6.08 -9.17 9.23
CA GLU A 84 4.87 -9.45 8.46
C GLU A 84 5.01 -10.70 7.57
N THR A 85 3.94 -11.48 7.47
CA THR A 85 3.88 -12.73 6.70
C THR A 85 2.67 -12.82 5.77
N SER A 86 1.64 -11.98 5.94
CA SER A 86 0.47 -11.92 5.07
C SER A 86 0.88 -11.47 3.67
N PRO A 87 0.60 -12.27 2.62
CA PRO A 87 0.85 -11.86 1.23
C PRO A 87 0.13 -10.57 0.85
N ASP A 88 -1.08 -10.36 1.38
CA ASP A 88 -1.91 -9.19 1.11
C ASP A 88 -1.25 -7.90 1.62
N ILE A 89 -0.64 -7.94 2.81
CA ILE A 89 0.08 -6.81 3.38
C ILE A 89 1.46 -6.65 2.73
N LEU A 90 2.20 -7.75 2.55
CA LEU A 90 3.53 -7.72 1.91
C LEU A 90 3.47 -7.21 0.46
N LEU A 91 2.35 -7.44 -0.24
CA LEU A 91 2.09 -6.86 -1.57
C LEU A 91 2.04 -5.33 -1.50
N GLN A 92 1.43 -4.75 -0.45
CA GLN A 92 1.40 -3.29 -0.27
C GLN A 92 2.79 -2.72 0.00
N TYR A 93 3.67 -3.53 0.58
CA TYR A 93 5.04 -3.14 0.87
C TYR A 93 5.95 -3.20 -0.35
N HIS A 94 5.52 -3.86 -1.44
CA HIS A 94 6.29 -3.95 -2.66
C HIS A 94 6.59 -2.56 -3.25
N ASN A 95 7.86 -2.33 -3.58
CA ASN A 95 8.39 -1.08 -4.14
C ASN A 95 8.19 0.17 -3.28
N MET A 96 7.93 0.05 -1.96
CA MET A 96 7.90 1.21 -1.08
C MET A 96 9.20 2.01 -1.13
N THR A 97 9.07 3.33 -1.08
CA THR A 97 10.20 4.24 -0.87
C THR A 97 10.51 4.32 0.62
N ILE A 98 11.77 4.08 0.99
CA ILE A 98 12.23 4.23 2.37
C ILE A 98 12.37 5.71 2.68
N LEU A 99 11.66 6.20 3.69
CA LEU A 99 11.77 7.57 4.21
C LEU A 99 12.83 7.65 5.31
N TYR A 100 12.87 6.65 6.18
CA TYR A 100 13.81 6.52 7.30
C TYR A 100 14.01 5.04 7.65
N ASP A 101 15.26 4.62 7.86
CA ASP A 101 15.64 3.23 8.17
C ASP A 101 17.09 3.18 8.67
N GLU A 102 17.33 3.62 9.90
CA GLU A 102 18.69 3.78 10.44
C GLU A 102 19.43 2.44 10.57
N GLN A 103 18.73 1.38 10.99
CA GLN A 103 19.29 0.04 11.18
C GLN A 103 19.17 -0.86 9.94
N TRP A 104 18.69 -0.35 8.81
CA TRP A 104 18.57 -1.07 7.54
C TRP A 104 17.57 -2.25 7.56
N GLU A 105 16.72 -2.33 8.57
CA GLU A 105 15.79 -3.44 8.77
C GLU A 105 14.66 -3.42 7.73
N LEU A 106 14.15 -2.23 7.40
CA LEU A 106 13.13 -2.10 6.36
C LEU A 106 13.72 -2.45 5.00
N ARG A 107 14.94 -2.01 4.69
CA ARG A 107 15.63 -2.39 3.46
C ARG A 107 15.79 -3.91 3.34
N ILE A 108 16.14 -4.60 4.42
CA ILE A 108 16.24 -6.07 4.45
C ILE A 108 14.88 -6.71 4.16
N LEU A 109 13.81 -6.22 4.79
CA LEU A 109 12.45 -6.69 4.53
C LEU A 109 12.07 -6.50 3.04
N LEU A 110 12.26 -5.31 2.50
CA LEU A 110 11.93 -5.01 1.10
C LEU A 110 12.75 -5.86 0.12
N SER A 111 14.00 -6.18 0.44
CA SER A 111 14.82 -7.11 -0.34
C SER A 111 14.22 -8.52 -0.36
N LYS A 112 13.76 -9.02 0.79
CA LYS A 112 13.10 -10.35 0.88
C LYS A 112 11.78 -10.38 0.11
N ILE A 113 11.01 -9.29 0.16
CA ILE A 113 9.77 -9.15 -0.62
C ILE A 113 10.08 -9.18 -2.11
N LYS A 114 11.13 -8.47 -2.55
CA LYS A 114 11.56 -8.47 -3.95
C LYS A 114 12.00 -9.86 -4.42
N GLU A 115 12.74 -10.60 -3.60
CA GLU A 115 13.17 -11.96 -3.91
C GLU A 115 11.96 -12.93 -4.02
N LYS A 116 10.97 -12.77 -3.14
CA LYS A 116 9.76 -13.62 -3.10
C LYS A 116 8.58 -13.06 -3.90
N LYS A 117 8.83 -12.08 -4.77
CA LYS A 117 7.79 -11.31 -5.47
C LYS A 117 6.74 -12.21 -6.12
N GLU A 118 7.15 -13.17 -6.94
CA GLU A 118 6.20 -14.07 -7.63
C GLU A 118 5.36 -14.90 -6.67
N GLN A 119 5.93 -15.39 -5.57
CA GLN A 119 5.21 -16.19 -4.58
C GLN A 119 4.14 -15.36 -3.85
N ILE A 120 4.49 -14.13 -3.48
CA ILE A 120 3.58 -13.19 -2.81
C ILE A 120 2.44 -12.83 -3.76
N PHE A 121 2.77 -12.46 -5.00
CA PHE A 121 1.79 -12.05 -6.01
C PHE A 121 0.85 -13.21 -6.38
N ASN A 122 1.39 -14.41 -6.61
CA ASN A 122 0.58 -15.60 -6.91
C ASN A 122 -0.36 -15.98 -5.76
N SER A 123 0.08 -15.84 -4.51
CA SER A 123 -0.78 -16.09 -3.35
C SER A 123 -1.94 -15.09 -3.29
N TYR A 124 -1.66 -13.81 -3.52
CA TYR A 124 -2.69 -12.77 -3.55
C TYR A 124 -3.70 -12.98 -4.70
N VAL A 125 -3.23 -13.34 -5.90
CA VAL A 125 -4.10 -13.68 -7.04
C VAL A 125 -5.05 -14.82 -6.68
N LYS A 126 -4.55 -15.87 -6.03
CA LYS A 126 -5.40 -16.99 -5.58
C LYS A 126 -6.48 -16.53 -4.59
N ASN A 127 -6.12 -15.69 -3.62
CA ASN A 127 -7.08 -15.11 -2.67
C ASN A 127 -8.17 -14.32 -3.42
N CYS A 128 -7.78 -13.46 -4.37
CA CYS A 128 -8.72 -12.69 -5.19
C CYS A 128 -9.70 -13.60 -5.96
N LEU A 129 -9.21 -14.67 -6.59
CA LEU A 129 -10.06 -15.60 -7.34
C LEU A 129 -11.04 -16.36 -6.43
N ILE A 130 -10.63 -16.73 -5.22
CA ILE A 130 -11.50 -17.36 -4.22
C ILE A 130 -12.61 -16.38 -3.80
N GLU A 131 -12.25 -15.14 -3.43
CA GLU A 131 -13.22 -14.11 -3.02
C GLU A 131 -14.19 -13.74 -4.14
N ALA A 132 -13.71 -13.66 -5.38
CA ALA A 132 -14.55 -13.48 -6.56
C ALA A 132 -15.56 -14.62 -6.72
N GLY A 133 -15.12 -15.87 -6.56
CA GLY A 133 -16.00 -17.06 -6.62
C GLY A 133 -17.08 -17.06 -5.53
N ILE A 134 -16.73 -16.65 -4.31
CA ILE A 134 -17.69 -16.47 -3.20
C ILE A 134 -18.72 -15.41 -3.57
N CYS A 135 -18.27 -14.25 -4.07
CA CYS A 135 -19.14 -13.15 -4.48
C CYS A 135 -20.13 -13.58 -5.58
N VAL A 136 -19.66 -14.25 -6.63
CA VAL A 136 -20.51 -14.75 -7.72
C VAL A 136 -21.54 -15.76 -7.20
N THR A 137 -21.15 -16.64 -6.28
CA THR A 137 -22.06 -17.63 -5.68
C THR A 137 -23.17 -16.96 -4.87
N LYS A 138 -22.82 -15.99 -4.02
CA LYS A 138 -23.81 -15.20 -3.26
C LYS A 138 -24.75 -14.45 -4.19
N ALA A 139 -24.20 -13.78 -5.21
CA ALA A 139 -25.00 -13.07 -6.21
C ALA A 139 -26.00 -13.99 -6.89
N LYS A 140 -25.57 -15.18 -7.32
CA LYS A 140 -26.42 -16.16 -7.99
C LYS A 140 -27.56 -16.67 -7.10
N ASN A 141 -27.29 -16.94 -5.83
CA ASN A 141 -28.28 -17.49 -4.90
C ASN A 141 -29.30 -16.44 -4.45
N GLU A 142 -28.92 -15.16 -4.44
CA GLU A 142 -29.76 -14.06 -3.99
C GLU A 142 -30.36 -13.23 -5.14
N LEU A 143 -30.08 -13.62 -6.40
CA LEU A 143 -30.53 -12.89 -7.57
C LEU A 143 -32.07 -12.90 -7.65
N GLY A 144 -32.67 -11.70 -7.70
CA GLY A 144 -34.13 -11.55 -7.78
C GLY A 144 -34.86 -11.65 -6.45
N THR A 145 -34.18 -12.01 -5.36
CA THR A 145 -34.75 -12.09 -4.01
C THR A 145 -34.16 -11.04 -3.06
N ASN A 146 -32.89 -10.64 -3.26
CA ASN A 146 -32.22 -9.61 -2.48
C ASN A 146 -31.80 -8.42 -3.37
N THR A 147 -32.18 -7.21 -2.99
CA THR A 147 -31.77 -5.96 -3.65
C THR A 147 -30.24 -5.79 -3.70
N TYR A 148 -29.51 -6.40 -2.76
CA TYR A 148 -28.04 -6.35 -2.68
C TYR A 148 -27.32 -7.43 -3.50
N ALA A 149 -28.03 -8.30 -4.25
CA ALA A 149 -27.36 -9.28 -5.12
C ALA A 149 -26.41 -8.61 -6.13
N SER A 150 -26.77 -7.40 -6.60
CA SER A 150 -25.94 -6.61 -7.50
C SER A 150 -24.63 -6.11 -6.89
N SER A 151 -24.56 -5.87 -5.56
CA SER A 151 -23.31 -5.45 -4.91
C SER A 151 -22.31 -6.60 -4.87
N TRP A 152 -22.75 -7.85 -4.72
CA TRP A 152 -21.87 -9.00 -4.79
C TRP A 152 -21.20 -9.15 -6.16
N ILE A 153 -21.93 -8.88 -7.25
CA ILE A 153 -21.35 -8.88 -8.61
C ILE A 153 -20.24 -7.83 -8.72
N LYS A 154 -20.48 -6.62 -8.20
CA LYS A 154 -19.49 -5.53 -8.21
C LYS A 154 -18.25 -5.90 -7.40
N SER A 155 -18.42 -6.48 -6.20
CA SER A 155 -17.29 -6.96 -5.39
C SER A 155 -16.50 -8.05 -6.10
N GLY A 156 -17.18 -9.01 -6.74
CA GLY A 156 -16.52 -10.06 -7.52
C GLY A 156 -15.70 -9.50 -8.68
N ALA A 157 -16.26 -8.53 -9.42
CA ALA A 157 -15.53 -7.85 -10.49
C ALA A 157 -14.31 -7.08 -9.97
N TYR A 158 -14.41 -6.46 -8.79
CA TYR A 158 -13.30 -5.78 -8.14
C TYR A 158 -12.14 -6.73 -7.82
N PHE A 159 -12.43 -7.89 -7.21
CA PHE A 159 -11.39 -8.91 -6.95
C PHE A 159 -10.75 -9.46 -8.24
N ILE A 160 -11.53 -9.63 -9.31
CA ILE A 160 -10.99 -10.04 -10.61
C ILE A 160 -10.04 -8.97 -11.17
N ALA A 161 -10.41 -7.70 -11.06
CA ALA A 161 -9.58 -6.59 -11.50
C ALA A 161 -8.27 -6.48 -10.69
N ASP A 162 -8.31 -6.72 -9.38
CA ASP A 162 -7.12 -6.86 -8.54
C ASP A 162 -6.23 -8.02 -9.00
N ALA A 163 -6.82 -9.19 -9.26
CA ALA A 163 -6.08 -10.34 -9.77
C ALA A 163 -5.38 -10.03 -11.10
N ILE A 164 -6.07 -9.40 -12.06
CA ILE A 164 -5.49 -9.02 -13.36
C ILE A 164 -4.34 -8.01 -13.16
N SER A 165 -4.51 -7.03 -12.29
CA SER A 165 -3.45 -6.06 -11.97
C SER A 165 -2.20 -6.77 -11.44
N VAL A 166 -2.38 -7.69 -10.50
CA VAL A 166 -1.28 -8.39 -9.84
C VAL A 166 -0.60 -9.39 -10.77
N ILE A 167 -1.34 -10.05 -11.68
CA ILE A 167 -0.75 -10.89 -12.73
C ILE A 167 0.22 -10.08 -13.61
N ASN A 168 -0.11 -8.81 -13.86
CA ASN A 168 0.76 -7.87 -14.59
C ASN A 168 1.82 -7.20 -13.70
N PHE A 169 2.05 -7.74 -12.50
CA PHE A 169 2.95 -7.19 -11.49
C PHE A 169 2.67 -5.75 -11.08
N GLN A 170 1.45 -5.27 -11.30
CA GLN A 170 0.99 -3.97 -10.85
C GLN A 170 0.27 -4.12 -9.52
N ARG A 171 0.67 -3.33 -8.52
CA ARG A 171 -0.04 -3.30 -7.24
C ARG A 171 -1.47 -2.81 -7.47
N PRO A 172 -2.49 -3.47 -6.89
CA PRO A 172 -3.85 -2.96 -6.85
C PRO A 172 -3.91 -1.51 -6.37
N SER A 173 -4.80 -0.74 -6.98
CA SER A 173 -5.05 0.65 -6.59
C SER A 173 -6.50 1.00 -6.93
N PRO A 174 -7.41 1.05 -5.93
CA PRO A 174 -8.83 1.28 -6.18
C PRO A 174 -9.09 2.52 -7.05
N THR A 175 -8.38 3.61 -6.77
CA THR A 175 -8.54 4.90 -7.47
C THR A 175 -8.02 4.89 -8.91
N HIS A 176 -7.02 4.05 -9.23
CA HIS A 176 -6.34 4.06 -10.53
C HIS A 176 -6.57 2.77 -11.35
N MET A 177 -7.25 1.78 -10.78
CA MET A 177 -7.40 0.43 -11.32
C MET A 177 -7.84 0.40 -12.77
N LEU A 178 -8.93 1.12 -13.10
CA LEU A 178 -9.46 1.12 -14.47
C LEU A 178 -8.52 1.77 -15.48
N LYS A 179 -7.68 2.71 -15.05
CA LYS A 179 -6.65 3.29 -15.91
C LYS A 179 -5.56 2.26 -16.19
N PHE A 180 -5.01 1.64 -15.14
CA PHE A 180 -3.96 0.62 -15.29
C PHE A 180 -4.42 -0.55 -16.17
N LEU A 181 -5.64 -1.05 -15.94
CA LEU A 181 -6.19 -2.16 -16.74
C LEU A 181 -6.31 -1.84 -18.23
N ARG A 182 -6.52 -0.58 -18.61
CA ARG A 182 -6.60 -0.16 -20.01
C ARG A 182 -5.23 -0.02 -20.67
N GLU A 183 -4.18 0.15 -19.88
CA GLU A 183 -2.81 0.35 -20.32
C GLU A 183 -2.03 -0.97 -20.44
N PHE A 184 -2.55 -2.08 -19.89
CA PHE A 184 -1.94 -3.39 -20.06
C PHE A 184 -2.01 -3.88 -21.51
N ASP A 185 -0.96 -4.58 -21.91
CA ASP A 185 -0.90 -5.27 -23.19
C ASP A 185 -2.02 -6.32 -23.28
N LYS A 186 -2.60 -6.44 -24.48
CA LYS A 186 -3.73 -7.33 -24.75
C LYS A 186 -3.32 -8.76 -25.06
#